data_AF-W9GWC8-F1
#
_entry.id   AF-W9GWC8-F1
#
_cell.length_a   1.000
_cell.length_b   1.000
_cell.length_c   1.000
_cell.angle_alpha   90.00
_cell.angle_beta   90.00
_cell.angle_gamma   90.00
#
_symmetry.space_group_name_H-M   'P 1'
#
loop_
_entity.id
_entity.type
_entity.pdbx_description
1 polymer ?
#
loop_
_entity_poly.entity_id
_entity_poly.type
_entity_poly.pdbx_seq_one_letter_code
_entity_poly.pdbx_strand_id
1 'polypeptide(L)'
;MATDTGSGAEDGLWRFALDLYGRPGVGEACLSLQDRHGCDVTILLFAAWAGAERGVTLDEADLDTARSAVGAWHDEVVRPLRAIRRRLKQGPPPAPNERTGALRARLQAVEIESERIELEVLAGCLPDRPSDPGAAREAALANLTLAARVPRLDDETQAALRVIADAAASGRTPAL
;
A
#
# COMPACT_ATOMS: atom_id res chain seq x y z
N MET A 1 7.34 27.57 10.18
CA MET A 1 5.89 27.56 9.91
C MET A 1 5.75 27.17 8.46
N ALA A 2 5.82 25.86 8.18
CA ALA A 2 5.64 25.34 6.83
C ALA A 2 4.13 25.21 6.63
N THR A 3 3.62 25.86 5.59
CA THR A 3 2.24 25.79 5.14
C THR A 3 1.99 24.38 4.61
N ASP A 4 1.41 23.53 5.44
CA ASP A 4 0.87 22.23 5.04
C ASP A 4 -0.30 22.48 4.09
N THR A 5 0.00 22.34 2.81
CA THR A 5 -0.95 22.41 1.70
C THR A 5 -0.99 21.01 1.11
N GLY A 6 -1.28 20.01 1.94
CA GLY A 6 -1.57 18.65 1.46
C GLY A 6 -2.63 18.75 0.36
N SER A 7 -2.26 18.37 -0.86
CA SER A 7 -3.18 18.44 -1.98
C SER A 7 -4.32 17.46 -1.72
N GLY A 8 -5.55 17.78 -2.14
CA GLY A 8 -6.71 16.92 -1.87
C GLY A 8 -6.60 15.48 -2.41
N ALA A 9 -5.64 15.21 -3.30
CA ALA A 9 -5.33 13.87 -3.80
C ALA A 9 -4.38 13.08 -2.87
N GLU A 10 -3.36 13.74 -2.28
CA GLU A 10 -2.41 13.17 -1.31
C GLU A 10 -3.14 12.65 -0.07
N ASP A 11 -3.95 13.52 0.55
CA ASP A 11 -4.82 13.15 1.67
C ASP A 11 -5.83 12.05 1.27
N GLY A 12 -6.21 12.01 0.00
CA GLY A 12 -7.15 11.04 -0.55
C GLY A 12 -6.61 9.61 -0.54
N LEU A 13 -5.38 9.40 -1.02
CA LEU A 13 -4.77 8.07 -1.05
C LEU A 13 -4.45 7.57 0.35
N TRP A 14 -3.93 8.41 1.25
CA TRP A 14 -3.66 8.02 2.64
C TRP A 14 -4.94 7.56 3.36
N ARG A 15 -6.02 8.34 3.25
CA ARG A 15 -7.31 7.98 3.86
C ARG A 15 -7.89 6.69 3.28
N PHE A 16 -7.79 6.51 1.96
CA PHE A 16 -8.19 5.28 1.31
C PHE A 16 -7.38 4.09 1.81
N ALA A 17 -6.06 4.23 1.92
CA ALA A 17 -5.17 3.18 2.40
C ALA A 17 -5.53 2.73 3.83
N LEU A 18 -5.77 3.69 4.74
CA LEU A 18 -6.19 3.39 6.11
C LEU A 18 -7.52 2.65 6.17
N ASP A 19 -8.51 3.13 5.42
CA ASP A 19 -9.83 2.51 5.39
C ASP A 19 -9.75 1.10 4.81
N LEU A 20 -9.12 0.94 3.64
CA LEU A 20 -8.96 -0.34 2.95
C LEU A 20 -8.22 -1.36 3.84
N TYR A 21 -7.10 -0.97 4.46
CA TYR A 21 -6.32 -1.86 5.32
C TYR A 21 -7.11 -2.32 6.55
N GLY A 22 -8.03 -1.49 7.04
CA GLY A 22 -8.94 -1.83 8.14
C GLY A 22 -10.07 -2.80 7.77
N ARG A 23 -10.28 -3.09 6.47
CA ARG A 23 -11.36 -4.00 6.03
C ARG A 23 -10.99 -5.47 6.32
N PRO A 24 -12.00 -6.32 6.59
CA PRO A 24 -11.76 -7.74 6.88
C PRO A 24 -10.91 -8.44 5.81
N GLY A 25 -9.86 -9.14 6.24
CA GLY A 25 -8.98 -9.94 5.38
C GLY A 25 -7.93 -9.14 4.59
N VAL A 26 -8.04 -7.82 4.46
CA VAL A 26 -7.11 -7.03 3.64
C VAL A 26 -5.71 -7.00 4.25
N GLY A 27 -5.60 -6.70 5.54
CA GLY A 27 -4.29 -6.70 6.22
C GLY A 27 -3.57 -8.04 6.12
N GLU A 28 -4.30 -9.15 6.25
CA GLU A 28 -3.76 -10.51 6.10
C GLU A 28 -3.31 -10.78 4.66
N ALA A 29 -4.10 -10.37 3.67
CA ALA A 29 -3.75 -10.49 2.26
C ALA A 29 -2.48 -9.68 1.92
N CYS A 30 -2.38 -8.42 2.36
CA CYS A 30 -1.19 -7.59 2.18
C CYS A 30 0.05 -8.22 2.83
N LEU A 31 -0.07 -8.73 4.06
CA LEU A 31 1.03 -9.40 4.76
C LEU A 31 1.45 -10.69 4.03
N SER A 32 0.50 -11.49 3.54
CA SER A 32 0.79 -12.70 2.78
C SER A 32 1.57 -12.38 1.49
N LEU A 33 1.12 -11.39 0.72
CA LEU A 33 1.81 -10.93 -0.49
C LEU A 33 3.22 -10.41 -0.19
N GLN A 34 3.35 -9.62 0.87
CA GLN A 34 4.63 -9.07 1.31
C GLN A 34 5.61 -10.17 1.75
N ASP A 35 5.18 -11.11 2.60
CA ASP A 35 6.08 -12.10 3.17
C ASP A 35 6.46 -13.21 2.17
N ARG A 36 5.57 -13.52 1.21
CA ARG A 36 5.84 -14.56 0.19
C ARG A 36 6.61 -14.05 -1.02
N HIS A 37 6.28 -12.84 -1.48
CA HIS A 37 6.75 -12.31 -2.76
C HIS A 37 7.57 -11.03 -2.61
N GLY A 38 7.72 -10.50 -1.39
CA GLY A 38 8.41 -9.23 -1.16
C GLY A 38 7.65 -8.03 -1.71
N CYS A 39 6.33 -8.17 -1.96
CA CYS A 39 5.52 -7.08 -2.50
C CYS A 39 5.60 -5.84 -1.61
N ASP A 40 5.71 -4.69 -2.26
CA ASP A 40 5.60 -3.39 -1.62
C ASP A 40 4.12 -3.05 -1.38
N VAL A 41 3.72 -2.98 -0.12
CA VAL A 41 2.33 -2.75 0.27
C VAL A 41 1.86 -1.35 -0.14
N THR A 42 2.71 -0.31 -0.12
CA THR A 42 2.29 1.04 -0.51
C THR A 42 1.99 1.11 -2.01
N ILE A 43 2.78 0.40 -2.84
CA ILE A 43 2.51 0.23 -4.27
C ILE A 43 1.21 -0.56 -4.52
N LEU A 44 0.94 -1.63 -3.76
CA LEU A 44 -0.33 -2.37 -3.88
C LEU A 44 -1.54 -1.48 -3.52
N LEU A 45 -1.43 -0.66 -2.47
CA LEU A 45 -2.49 0.25 -2.04
C LEU A 45 -2.72 1.36 -3.07
N PHE A 46 -1.66 1.92 -3.66
CA PHE A 46 -1.75 2.85 -4.79
C PHE A 46 -2.46 2.21 -6.00
N ALA A 47 -2.07 0.99 -6.38
CA ALA A 47 -2.67 0.26 -7.48
C ALA A 47 -4.17 -0.01 -7.27
N ALA A 48 -4.54 -0.41 -6.05
CA ALA A 48 -5.94 -0.59 -5.66
C ALA A 48 -6.72 0.73 -5.71
N TRP A 49 -6.15 1.84 -5.22
CA TRP A 49 -6.77 3.16 -5.24
C TRP A 49 -6.99 3.70 -6.66
N ALA A 50 -5.98 3.58 -7.54
CA ALA A 50 -6.08 3.97 -8.94
C ALA A 50 -7.24 3.25 -9.63
N GLY A 51 -7.40 1.95 -9.37
CA GLY A 51 -8.52 1.19 -9.91
C GLY A 51 -9.86 1.54 -9.26
N ALA A 52 -9.96 1.38 -7.94
CA ALA A 52 -11.22 1.44 -7.20
C ALA A 52 -11.81 2.85 -7.11
N GLU A 53 -11.01 3.84 -6.70
CA GLU A 53 -11.47 5.22 -6.48
C GLU A 53 -11.38 6.06 -7.74
N ARG A 54 -10.39 5.81 -8.59
CA ARG A 54 -10.13 6.63 -9.77
C ARG A 54 -10.61 5.99 -11.07
N GLY A 55 -10.97 4.70 -11.09
CA GLY A 55 -11.41 4.02 -12.31
C GLY A 55 -10.32 3.92 -13.38
N VAL A 56 -9.04 3.98 -12.98
CA VAL A 56 -7.88 4.00 -13.87
C VAL A 56 -7.21 2.63 -13.87
N THR A 57 -7.13 1.99 -15.03
CA THR A 57 -6.33 0.77 -15.24
C THR A 57 -4.89 1.15 -15.60
N LEU A 58 -3.94 0.85 -14.74
CA LEU A 58 -2.50 1.10 -14.88
C LEU A 58 -1.85 0.13 -15.87
N ASP A 59 -0.83 0.62 -16.58
CA ASP A 59 0.10 -0.20 -17.34
C ASP A 59 1.47 -0.35 -16.62
N GLU A 60 2.41 -1.06 -17.23
CA GLU A 60 3.71 -1.34 -16.62
C GLU A 60 4.54 -0.05 -16.47
N ALA A 61 4.41 0.89 -17.40
CA ALA A 61 5.15 2.15 -17.38
C ALA A 61 4.64 3.08 -16.25
N ASP A 62 3.34 3.08 -15.99
CA ASP A 62 2.76 3.79 -14.85
C ASP A 62 3.33 3.25 -13.52
N LEU A 63 3.39 1.93 -13.37
CA LEU A 63 3.93 1.29 -12.16
C LEU A 63 5.46 1.43 -12.05
N ASP A 64 6.20 1.42 -13.15
CA ASP A 64 7.63 1.71 -13.15
C ASP A 64 7.91 3.15 -12.70
N THR A 65 7.08 4.10 -13.15
CA THR A 65 7.15 5.50 -12.72
C THR A 65 6.91 5.62 -11.21
N ALA A 66 5.82 5.00 -10.72
CA ALA A 66 5.47 4.98 -9.31
C ALA A 66 6.58 4.36 -8.44
N ARG A 67 7.12 3.20 -8.85
CA ARG A 67 8.24 2.55 -8.14
C ARG A 67 9.50 3.39 -8.17
N SER A 68 9.81 4.04 -9.28
CA SER A 68 10.99 4.90 -9.39
C SER A 68 10.89 6.12 -8.47
N ALA A 69 9.67 6.65 -8.28
CA ALA A 69 9.43 7.80 -7.42
C ALA A 69 9.68 7.52 -5.93
N VAL A 70 9.37 6.31 -5.45
CA VAL A 70 9.48 5.96 -4.02
C VAL A 70 10.56 4.94 -3.68
N GLY A 71 11.16 4.27 -4.66
CA GLY A 71 12.01 3.10 -4.44
C GLY A 71 13.19 3.35 -3.50
N ALA A 72 13.91 4.46 -3.66
CA ALA A 72 15.02 4.81 -2.78
C ALA A 72 14.54 5.05 -1.34
N TRP A 73 13.42 5.75 -1.15
CA TRP A 73 12.84 5.96 0.17
C TRP A 73 12.37 4.64 0.80
N HIS A 74 11.74 3.77 0.01
CA HIS A 74 11.29 2.47 0.47
C HIS A 74 12.45 1.59 0.96
N ASP A 75 13.52 1.52 0.17
CA ASP A 75 14.67 0.67 0.45
C ASP A 75 15.56 1.23 1.58
N GLU A 76 15.69 2.55 1.69
CA GLU A 76 16.60 3.19 2.65
C GLU A 76 15.91 3.61 3.96
N VAL A 77 14.58 3.76 3.98
CA VAL A 77 13.82 4.22 5.15
C VAL A 77 12.82 3.17 5.63
N VAL A 78 11.84 2.82 4.81
CA VAL A 78 10.72 1.95 5.24
C VAL A 78 11.22 0.54 5.57
N ARG A 79 11.99 -0.08 4.68
CA ARG A 79 12.49 -1.45 4.87
C ARG A 79 13.40 -1.59 6.09
N PRO A 80 14.38 -0.70 6.35
CA PRO A 80 15.19 -0.75 7.56
C PRO A 80 14.38 -0.57 8.84
N LEU A 81 13.43 0.38 8.88
CA LEU A 81 12.54 0.57 10.04
C LEU A 81 11.75 -0.71 10.34
N ARG A 82 11.18 -1.31 9.30
CA ARG A 82 10.45 -2.58 9.38
C ARG A 82 11.33 -3.72 9.86
N ALA A 83 12.55 -3.84 9.33
CA ALA A 83 13.50 -4.87 9.71
C ALA A 83 13.86 -4.76 11.21
N ILE A 84 14.17 -3.55 11.70
CA ILE A 84 14.46 -3.30 13.12
C ILE A 84 13.24 -3.65 13.99
N ARG A 85 12.04 -3.17 13.62
CA ARG A 85 10.79 -3.45 14.34
C ARG A 85 10.50 -4.96 14.40
N ARG A 86 10.69 -5.69 13.30
CA ARG A 86 10.52 -7.15 13.24
C ARG A 86 11.57 -7.84 14.11
N ARG A 87 12.83 -7.43 14.04
CA ARG A 87 13.93 -8.01 14.82
C ARG A 87 13.67 -7.93 16.33
N LEU A 88 13.23 -6.75 16.81
CA LEU A 88 12.91 -6.49 18.22
C LEU A 88 11.83 -7.40 18.83
N LYS A 89 11.04 -8.12 18.01
CA LYS A 89 10.08 -9.13 18.51
C LYS A 89 10.80 -10.31 19.18
N GLN A 90 12.02 -10.63 18.76
CA GLN A 90 12.76 -11.81 19.20
C GLN A 90 14.20 -11.49 19.66
N GLY A 91 14.65 -10.23 19.58
CA GLY A 91 15.99 -9.83 20.00
C GLY A 91 16.54 -8.65 19.19
N PRO A 92 17.85 -8.39 19.25
CA PRO A 92 18.82 -8.98 20.18
C PRO A 92 18.53 -8.60 21.64
N PRO A 93 19.19 -9.25 22.63
CA PRO A 93 19.15 -8.80 24.02
C PRO A 93 19.44 -7.29 24.12
N PRO A 94 18.67 -6.54 24.92
CA PRO A 94 17.76 -7.01 25.97
C PRO A 94 16.32 -7.37 25.52
N ALA A 95 15.99 -7.33 24.21
CA ALA A 95 14.66 -7.72 23.74
C ALA A 95 14.46 -9.26 23.75
N PRO A 96 13.23 -9.76 23.97
CA PRO A 96 12.00 -8.99 24.24
C PRO A 96 11.81 -8.68 25.72
N ASN A 97 11.45 -7.43 26.03
CA ASN A 97 10.92 -6.97 27.31
C ASN A 97 9.99 -5.76 27.12
N GLU A 98 9.31 -5.32 28.18
CA GLU A 98 8.35 -4.20 28.13
C GLU A 98 8.94 -2.92 27.54
N ARG A 99 10.15 -2.52 27.96
CA ARG A 99 10.83 -1.32 27.45
C ARG A 99 11.12 -1.42 25.95
N THR A 100 11.57 -2.59 25.48
CA THR A 100 11.80 -2.83 24.05
C THR A 100 10.50 -2.95 23.26
N GLY A 101 9.40 -3.40 23.90
CA GLY A 101 8.05 -3.39 23.33
C GLY A 101 7.55 -1.96 23.09
N ALA A 102 7.73 -1.07 24.06
CA ALA A 102 7.41 0.36 23.91
C ALA A 102 8.28 1.06 22.85
N LEU A 103 9.55 0.68 22.72
CA LEU A 103 10.39 1.13 21.59
C LEU A 103 9.85 0.62 20.26
N ARG A 104 9.51 -0.67 20.18
CA ARG A 104 8.96 -1.30 18.97
C ARG A 104 7.65 -0.62 18.52
N ALA A 105 6.77 -0.25 19.45
CA ALA A 105 5.54 0.48 19.14
C ALA A 105 5.82 1.89 18.58
N ARG A 106 6.81 2.62 19.12
CA ARG A 106 7.22 3.92 18.58
C ARG A 106 7.85 3.78 17.19
N LEU A 107 8.68 2.76 16.97
CA LEU A 107 9.23 2.46 15.63
C LEU A 107 8.12 2.09 14.64
N GLN A 108 7.06 1.41 15.08
CA GLN A 108 5.90 1.16 14.24
C GLN A 108 5.21 2.45 13.81
N ALA A 109 5.04 3.41 14.73
CA ALA A 109 4.46 4.71 14.36
C ALA A 109 5.34 5.46 13.36
N VAL A 110 6.67 5.42 13.52
CA VAL A 110 7.61 6.03 12.58
C VAL A 110 7.60 5.32 11.22
N GLU A 111 7.51 3.99 11.20
CA GLU A 111 7.36 3.21 9.96
C GLU A 111 6.07 3.61 9.22
N ILE A 112 4.94 3.69 9.93
CA ILE A 112 3.66 4.09 9.34
C ILE A 112 3.73 5.52 8.79
N GLU A 113 4.36 6.45 9.51
CA GLU A 113 4.56 7.81 9.01
C GLU A 113 5.45 7.85 7.76
N SER A 114 6.49 7.01 7.70
CA SER A 114 7.32 6.90 6.50
C SER A 114 6.57 6.31 5.30
N GLU A 115 5.63 5.39 5.52
CA GLU A 115 4.75 4.85 4.47
C GLU A 115 3.70 5.87 4.03
N ARG A 116 3.23 6.72 4.94
CA ARG A 116 2.35 7.84 4.59
C ARG A 116 3.02 8.78 3.59
N ILE A 117 4.28 9.16 3.85
CA ILE A 117 5.06 10.01 2.93
C ILE A 117 5.20 9.34 1.54
N GLU A 118 5.42 8.02 1.48
CA GLU A 118 5.41 7.29 0.19
C GLU A 118 4.07 7.41 -0.52
N LEU A 119 2.96 7.20 0.20
CA LEU A 119 1.62 7.28 -0.37
C LEU A 119 1.31 8.69 -0.87
N GLU A 120 1.76 9.74 -0.19
CA GLU A 120 1.61 11.12 -0.66
C GLU A 120 2.35 11.34 -1.99
N VAL A 121 3.59 10.85 -2.12
CA VAL A 121 4.33 10.89 -3.40
C VAL A 121 3.62 10.08 -4.49
N LEU A 122 3.16 8.86 -4.16
CA LEU A 122 2.47 7.98 -5.10
C LEU A 122 1.15 8.57 -5.60
N ALA A 123 0.43 9.35 -4.78
CA ALA A 123 -0.79 10.03 -5.21
C ALA A 123 -0.54 10.96 -6.41
N GLY A 124 0.66 11.58 -6.46
CA GLY A 124 1.11 12.41 -7.58
C GLY A 124 1.54 11.63 -8.83
N CYS A 125 1.68 10.30 -8.74
CA CYS A 125 2.02 9.43 -9.87
C CYS A 125 0.79 8.90 -10.63
N LEU A 126 -0.42 9.28 -10.23
CA LEU A 126 -1.64 8.86 -10.95
C LEU A 126 -1.64 9.46 -12.38
N PRO A 127 -1.75 8.63 -13.42
CA PRO A 127 -1.80 9.15 -14.78
C PRO A 127 -3.11 9.89 -15.07
N ASP A 128 -3.02 11.00 -15.80
CA ASP A 128 -4.17 11.77 -16.24
C ASP A 128 -4.79 11.13 -17.50
N ARG A 129 -5.75 10.22 -17.29
CA ARG A 129 -6.51 9.58 -18.38
C ARG A 129 -7.95 9.27 -17.97
N PRO A 130 -8.85 9.01 -18.94
CA PRO A 130 -10.26 8.76 -18.66
C PRO A 130 -10.47 7.63 -17.64
N SER A 131 -11.30 7.91 -16.64
CA SER A 131 -11.75 6.93 -15.65
C SER A 131 -12.97 6.16 -16.17
N ASP A 132 -13.03 4.85 -15.90
CA ASP A 132 -14.26 4.05 -16.00
C ASP A 132 -14.70 3.57 -14.61
N PRO A 133 -15.63 4.29 -13.95
CA PRO A 133 -16.14 3.88 -12.65
C PRO A 133 -16.85 2.52 -12.67
N GLY A 134 -17.45 2.13 -13.81
CA GLY A 134 -18.16 0.87 -13.99
C GLY A 134 -17.22 -0.35 -13.93
N ALA A 135 -15.96 -0.18 -14.29
CA ALA A 135 -14.95 -1.23 -14.33
C ALA A 135 -14.03 -1.28 -13.10
N ALA A 136 -14.27 -0.48 -12.06
CA ALA A 136 -13.22 -0.22 -11.06
C ALA A 136 -12.75 -1.41 -10.22
N ARG A 137 -13.62 -2.40 -9.96
CA ARG A 137 -13.18 -3.66 -9.34
C ARG A 137 -12.20 -4.39 -10.26
N GLU A 138 -12.52 -4.44 -11.55
CA GLU A 138 -11.71 -5.10 -12.57
C GLU A 138 -10.40 -4.35 -12.80
N ALA A 139 -10.45 -3.01 -12.85
CA ALA A 139 -9.28 -2.14 -12.88
C ALA A 139 -8.41 -2.35 -11.63
N ALA A 140 -8.98 -2.36 -10.42
CA ALA A 140 -8.23 -2.59 -9.18
C ALA A 140 -7.55 -3.97 -9.19
N LEU A 141 -8.25 -5.03 -9.61
CA LEU A 141 -7.66 -6.36 -9.69
C LEU A 141 -6.56 -6.45 -10.76
N ALA A 142 -6.76 -5.83 -11.93
CA ALA A 142 -5.74 -5.77 -12.98
C ALA A 142 -4.49 -5.03 -12.50
N ASN A 143 -4.68 -3.86 -11.87
CA ASN A 143 -3.59 -3.07 -11.31
C ASN A 143 -2.84 -3.82 -10.21
N LEU A 144 -3.55 -4.47 -9.28
CA LEU A 144 -2.94 -5.26 -8.20
C LEU A 144 -2.13 -6.44 -8.75
N THR A 145 -2.66 -7.11 -9.79
CA THR A 145 -1.97 -8.21 -10.47
C THR A 145 -0.65 -7.75 -11.08
N LEU A 146 -0.67 -6.60 -11.77
CA LEU A 146 0.52 -6.00 -12.36
C LEU A 146 1.50 -5.51 -11.29
N ALA A 147 0.98 -4.86 -10.24
CA ALA A 147 1.74 -4.33 -9.12
C ALA A 147 2.46 -5.40 -8.30
N ALA A 148 1.89 -6.61 -8.19
CA ALA A 148 2.50 -7.71 -7.45
C ALA A 148 3.79 -8.25 -8.12
N ARG A 149 3.93 -8.11 -9.46
CA ARG A 149 5.08 -8.61 -10.25
C ARG A 149 5.44 -10.08 -9.98
N VAL A 150 4.44 -10.91 -9.70
CA VAL A 150 4.63 -12.34 -9.46
C VAL A 150 4.55 -13.06 -10.80
N PRO A 151 5.63 -13.72 -11.29
CA PRO A 151 5.66 -14.35 -12.63
C PRO A 151 4.59 -15.43 -12.81
N ARG A 152 4.21 -16.11 -11.72
CA ARG A 152 3.16 -17.12 -11.71
C ARG A 152 2.35 -16.99 -10.42
N LEU A 153 1.14 -16.45 -10.55
CA LEU A 153 0.19 -16.35 -9.45
C LEU A 153 -0.42 -17.72 -9.16
N ASP A 154 -0.01 -18.34 -8.05
CA ASP A 154 -0.73 -19.48 -7.49
C ASP A 154 -2.09 -19.05 -6.90
N ASP A 155 -2.92 -20.04 -6.57
CA ASP A 155 -4.30 -19.82 -6.14
C ASP A 155 -4.40 -18.93 -4.89
N GLU A 156 -3.47 -19.08 -3.95
CA GLU A 156 -3.46 -18.29 -2.72
C GLU A 156 -3.05 -16.84 -2.97
N THR A 157 -2.07 -16.61 -3.86
CA THR A 157 -1.69 -15.26 -4.29
C THR A 157 -2.84 -14.58 -5.03
N GLN A 158 -3.53 -15.30 -5.92
CA GLN A 158 -4.72 -14.79 -6.61
C GLN A 158 -5.85 -14.48 -5.63
N ALA A 159 -6.08 -15.34 -4.63
CA ALA A 159 -7.08 -15.12 -3.60
C ALA A 159 -6.78 -13.85 -2.79
N ALA A 160 -5.53 -13.64 -2.39
CA ALA A 160 -5.11 -12.43 -1.68
C ALA A 160 -5.38 -11.16 -2.50
N LEU A 161 -5.01 -11.13 -3.79
CA LEU A 161 -5.27 -9.98 -4.67
C LEU A 161 -6.78 -9.72 -4.85
N ARG A 162 -7.60 -10.79 -4.97
CA ARG A 162 -9.06 -10.66 -5.06
C ARG A 162 -9.66 -10.08 -3.77
N VAL A 163 -9.21 -10.51 -2.60
CA VAL A 163 -9.65 -9.95 -1.31
C VAL A 163 -9.42 -8.44 -1.27
N ILE A 164 -8.24 -7.98 -1.69
CA ILE A 164 -7.91 -6.54 -1.72
C ILE A 164 -8.79 -5.81 -2.75
N ALA A 165 -8.97 -6.36 -3.96
CA ALA A 165 -9.77 -5.74 -5.01
C ALA A 165 -11.26 -5.65 -4.66
N ASP A 166 -11.83 -6.73 -4.10
CA ASP A 166 -13.22 -6.82 -3.66
C ASP A 166 -13.48 -5.83 -2.52
N ALA A 167 -12.57 -5.80 -1.55
CA ALA A 167 -12.62 -4.84 -0.47
C ALA A 167 -12.56 -3.43 -1.04
N ALA A 168 -11.57 -3.06 -1.86
CA ALA A 168 -11.42 -1.72 -2.42
C ALA A 168 -12.67 -1.22 -3.17
N ALA A 169 -13.29 -2.06 -4.01
CA ALA A 169 -14.45 -1.68 -4.81
C ALA A 169 -15.74 -1.49 -3.99
N SER A 170 -15.87 -2.16 -2.84
CA SER A 170 -17.08 -2.14 -2.00
C SER A 170 -17.30 -0.81 -1.25
N GLY A 171 -16.32 0.10 -1.27
CA GLY A 171 -16.35 1.37 -0.52
C GLY A 171 -17.07 2.51 -1.22
N ARG A 172 -17.38 2.35 -2.51
CA ARG A 172 -18.02 3.41 -3.27
C ARG A 172 -19.48 3.50 -2.93
N THR A 173 -19.81 4.50 -2.12
CA THR A 173 -21.15 5.06 -2.20
C THR A 173 -21.24 5.72 -3.57
N PRO A 174 -22.14 5.30 -4.48
CA PRO A 174 -22.32 6.02 -5.73
C PRO A 174 -22.67 7.47 -5.40
N ALA A 175 -21.98 8.42 -6.03
CA ALA A 175 -22.38 9.82 -5.98
C ALA A 175 -23.81 9.89 -6.55
N LEU A 176 -24.78 10.19 -5.68
CA LEU A 176 -26.16 10.48 -6.05
C LEU A 176 -26.24 11.79 -6.84
#